data_AF-A0A3N5HCH2-F1
#
_entry.id   AF-A0A3N5HCH2-F1
#
_cell.length_a   1.000
_cell.length_b   1.000
_cell.length_c   1.000
_cell.angle_alpha   90.00
_cell.angle_beta   90.00
_cell.angle_gamma   90.00
#
_symmetry.space_group_name_H-M   'P 1'
#
loop_
_entity.id
_entity.type
_entity.pdbx_description
1 polymer ?
#
loop_
_entity_poly.entity_id
_entity_poly.type
_entity_poly.pdbx_seq_one_letter_code
_entity_poly.pdbx_strand_id
1 'polypeptide(L)' 'MNAPRIDHIGIVVDDLEPAIAALSRMLPGAPLTLRSVPDAGLEVAEFAAANLIVELLRYTDPGDGF' A
#
# COMPACT_ATOMS: atom_id res chain seq x y z
N MET A 1 28.51 -11.00 3.18
CA MET A 1 27.08 -11.18 2.84
C MET A 1 26.37 -9.89 3.21
N ASN A 2 25.61 -9.28 2.30
CA ASN A 2 24.82 -8.09 2.65
C ASN A 2 23.62 -8.50 3.52
N ALA A 3 23.28 -7.67 4.50
CA ALA A 3 22.10 -7.88 5.32
C ALA A 3 20.82 -7.83 4.45
N PRO A 4 19.77 -8.62 4.77
CA PRO A 4 18.50 -8.55 4.06
C PRO A 4 17.90 -7.14 4.16
N ARG A 5 17.34 -6.64 3.06
CA ARG A 5 16.67 -5.34 2.98
C ARG A 5 15.16 -5.54 2.89
N ILE A 6 14.42 -4.87 3.75
CA ILE A 6 12.95 -4.76 3.61
C ILE A 6 12.67 -3.79 2.47
N ASP A 7 11.99 -4.27 1.44
CA ASP A 7 11.66 -3.46 0.26
C ASP A 7 10.40 -2.62 0.49
N HIS A 8 9.35 -3.26 0.99
CA HIS A 8 8.07 -2.63 1.27
C HIS A 8 7.33 -3.29 2.45
N ILE A 9 6.31 -2.60 2.95
CA ILE A 9 5.36 -3.09 3.94
C ILE A 9 3.95 -2.94 3.34
N GLY A 10 3.26 -4.06 3.12
CA GLY A 10 1.87 -4.09 2.69
C GLY A 10 0.90 -4.09 3.86
N ILE A 11 -0.14 -3.26 3.79
CA ILE A 11 -1.20 -3.13 4.79
C ILE A 11 -2.54 -3.29 4.08
N VAL A 12 -3.29 -4.34 4.44
CA VAL A 12 -4.64 -4.55 3.92
C VAL A 12 -5.59 -3.54 4.53
N VAL A 13 -6.43 -2.93 3.69
CA VAL A 13 -7.42 -1.93 4.09
C VAL A 13 -8.76 -2.21 3.42
N ASP A 14 -9.84 -1.90 4.13
CA ASP A 14 -11.21 -2.06 3.59
C ASP A 14 -11.48 -1.07 2.46
N ASP A 15 -11.03 0.18 2.63
CA ASP A 15 -11.21 1.27 1.66
C ASP A 15 -9.88 2.02 1.49
N LEU A 16 -9.50 2.20 0.22
CA LEU A 16 -8.24 2.77 -0.16
C LEU A 16 -8.23 4.29 0.02
N GLU A 17 -9.34 4.98 -0.29
CA GLU A 17 -9.40 6.44 -0.23
C GLU A 17 -9.20 7.01 1.19
N PRO A 18 -9.95 6.59 2.23
CA PRO A 18 -9.75 7.09 3.58
C PRO A 18 -8.40 6.64 4.17
N ALA A 19 -7.90 5.46 3.79
CA ALA A 19 -6.60 4.98 4.22
C ALA A 19 -5.45 5.81 3.63
N ILE A 20 -5.51 6.16 2.34
CA ILE A 20 -4.59 7.11 1.68
C ILE A 20 -4.60 8.44 2.43
N ALA A 21 -5.79 8.97 2.75
CA ALA A 21 -5.92 10.25 3.44
C ALA A 21 -5.29 10.22 4.85
N ALA A 22 -5.45 9.10 5.57
CA ALA A 22 -4.82 8.90 6.87
C ALA A 22 -3.30 8.81 6.75
N LEU A 23 -2.78 7.99 5.84
CA LEU A 23 -1.35 7.76 5.69
C LEU A 23 -0.62 9.00 5.15
N SER A 24 -1.25 9.75 4.24
CA SER A 24 -0.72 11.03 3.72
C SER A 24 -0.49 12.07 4.82
N ARG A 25 -1.29 12.06 5.90
CA ARG A 25 -1.07 12.95 7.06
C ARG A 25 0.13 12.53 7.90
N MET A 26 0.44 11.24 7.94
CA MET A 26 1.59 10.69 8.66
C MET A 26 2.90 10.85 7.86
N LEU A 27 2.81 10.84 6.53
CA LEU A 27 3.92 10.94 5.60
C LEU A 27 3.76 12.15 4.68
N PRO A 28 3.84 13.39 5.22
CA PRO A 28 3.59 14.59 4.44
C PRO A 28 4.62 14.73 3.30
N GLY A 29 4.11 14.87 2.07
CA GLY A 29 4.94 15.04 0.87
C GLY A 29 5.52 13.75 0.30
N ALA A 30 5.21 12.57 0.87
CA ALA A 30 5.60 11.31 0.28
C ALA A 30 4.93 11.12 -1.09
N PRO A 31 5.69 10.73 -2.14
CA PRO A 31 5.12 10.41 -3.44
C PRO A 31 4.11 9.27 -3.34
N LEU A 32 2.91 9.49 -3.88
CA LEU A 32 1.83 8.51 -3.97
C LEU A 32 1.73 7.97 -5.40
N THR A 33 1.67 6.65 -5.55
CA THR A 33 1.36 5.97 -6.81
C THR A 33 0.18 5.04 -6.62
N LEU A 34 -0.81 5.12 -7.51
CA LEU A 34 -1.96 4.20 -7.52
C LEU A 34 -1.80 3.21 -8.66
N ARG A 35 -2.05 1.93 -8.38
CA ARG A 35 -2.08 0.88 -9.41
C ARG A 35 -3.18 -0.14 -9.12
N SER A 36 -3.76 -0.68 -10.18
CA SER A 36 -4.61 -1.87 -10.11
C SER A 36 -3.79 -3.09 -10.50
N VAL A 37 -3.99 -4.20 -9.80
CA VAL A 37 -3.39 -5.51 -10.07
C VAL A 37 -4.53 -6.52 -10.25
N PRO A 38 -5.18 -6.56 -11.43
CA PRO A 38 -6.39 -7.35 -11.65
C PRO A 38 -6.18 -8.85 -11.45
N ASP A 39 -5.02 -9.37 -11.87
CA ASP A 39 -4.67 -10.79 -11.73
C ASP A 39 -4.60 -11.26 -10.27
N ALA A 40 -4.38 -10.32 -9.34
CA ALA A 40 -4.38 -10.56 -7.90
C ALA A 40 -5.66 -10.05 -7.20
N GLY A 41 -6.60 -9.47 -7.94
CA GLY A 41 -7.80 -8.86 -7.38
C GLY A 41 -7.49 -7.72 -6.41
N LEU A 42 -6.54 -6.84 -6.73
CA LEU A 42 -6.08 -5.79 -5.83
C LEU A 42 -6.09 -4.39 -6.47
N GLU A 43 -6.36 -3.39 -5.64
CA GLU A 43 -5.96 -2.01 -5.83
C GLU A 43 -4.92 -1.64 -4.79
N VAL A 44 -3.86 -0.96 -5.22
CA VAL A 44 -2.69 -0.66 -4.39
C VAL A 44 -2.39 0.83 -4.43
N ALA A 45 -2.17 1.41 -3.25
CA ALA A 45 -1.62 2.74 -3.10
C ALA A 45 -0.24 2.67 -2.45
N GLU A 46 0.78 3.14 -3.16
CA GLU A 46 2.17 3.10 -2.72
C GLU A 46 2.61 4.48 -2.25
N PHE A 47 3.19 4.53 -1.05
CA PHE A 47 3.86 5.71 -0.50
C PHE A 47 5.36 5.45 -0.44
N ALA A 48 6.13 6.22 -1.21
CA ALA A 48 7.59 6.17 -1.12
C ALA A 48 8.07 6.90 0.13
N ALA A 49 8.48 6.14 1.16
CA ALA A 49 9.17 6.67 2.33
C ALA A 49 10.69 6.75 2.05
N ALA A 50 11.47 7.14 3.07
CA ALA A 50 12.91 7.38 2.90
C ALA A 50 13.70 6.13 2.46
N ASN A 51 13.35 4.94 2.97
CA ASN A 51 14.13 3.71 2.75
C ASN A 51 13.28 2.48 2.42
N LEU A 52 11.96 2.60 2.33
CA LEU A 52 11.01 1.54 1.99
C LEU A 52 9.74 2.11 1.37
N ILE A 53 8.92 1.25 0.77
CA ILE A 53 7.59 1.60 0.25
C ILE A 53 6.52 1.12 1.24
N VAL A 54 5.54 1.96 1.55
CA VAL A 54 4.33 1.53 2.28
C VAL A 54 3.21 1.34 1.28
N GLU A 55 2.68 0.12 1.17
CA GLU A 55 1.59 -0.21 0.26
C GLU A 55 0.29 -0.39 1.04
N LEU A 56 -0.76 0.31 0.63
CA LEU A 56 -2.13 0.05 1.08
C LEU A 56 -2.82 -0.83 0.05
N LEU A 57 -3.35 -1.97 0.47
CA LEU A 57 -3.88 -3.02 -0.38
C LEU A 57 -5.39 -3.15 -0.15
N ARG A 58 -6.20 -2.90 -1.18
CA ARG A 58 -7.65 -3.14 -1.15
C ARG A 58 -7.97 -4.30 -2.08
N TYR A 59 -8.62 -5.34 -1.59
CA TYR A 59 -9.15 -6.41 -2.44
C TYR A 59 -10.33 -5.90 -3.25
N THR A 60 -10.34 -6.20 -4.55
CA THR A 60 -11.39 -5.78 -5.50
C THR A 60 -12.58 -6.74 -5.50
N ASP A 61 -12.40 -7.96 -5.00
CA ASP A 61 -13.45 -8.94 -4.79
C ASP A 61 -13.65 -9.12 -3.27
N PRO A 62 -14.87 -8.97 -2.72
CA PRO A 62 -15.16 -9.20 -1.30
C PRO A 62 -15.09 -10.68 -0.85
N GLY A 63 -14.41 -11.56 -1.59
CA GLY A 63 -14.20 -12.96 -1.21
C GLY A 63 -13.63 -13.09 0.21
N ASP A 64 -14.18 -14.08 0.96
CA ASP A 64 -14.01 -14.28 2.40
C ASP A 64 -12.67 -13.73 2.90
N GLY A 65 -12.74 -12.54 3.51
CA GLY A 65 -11.60 -11.91 4.15
C GLY A 65 -10.91 -12.88 5.11
N PHE A 66 -9.64 -12.62 5.40
CA PHE A 66 -8.95 -13.31 6.48
C PHE A 66 -9.78 -13.36 7.76
#